data_AF-A0A7S2E7N8-F1
#
_entry.id   AF-A0A7S2E7N8-F1
#
_cell.length_a   1.000
_cell.length_b   1.000
_cell.length_c   1.000
_cell.angle_alpha   90.00
_cell.angle_beta   90.00
_cell.angle_gamma   90.00
#
_symmetry.space_group_name_H-M   'P 1'
#
loop_
_entity.id
_entity.type
_entity.pdbx_description
1 polymer ?
#
loop_
_entity_poly.entity_id
_entity_poly.type
_entity_poly.pdbx_seq_one_letter_code
_entity_poly.pdbx_strand_id
1 'polypeptide(L)'
;GGLGDDYQRSVWMTLGMTGRFFVEEGGGGDAPRARPSDGTKGGGPRWRMDFLDPTTGSKTRVYYHDARNFGTVRFSLSKSELDSKLDSLGPDMLEDGTTEDRFLERMGRTRSTTNVCRFLMDQSKVAGVGNYILAEGLYRAGIDPFASLGELDDDQRSLLFRELRDVARSSYEAKGLTRRDGGTYRDADGRKGEFGFQ
;
A
#
# COMPACT_ATOMS: atom_id res chain seq x y z
N GLY A 1 36.17 -6.97 21.03
CA GLY A 1 35.61 -7.31 19.71
C GLY A 1 34.43 -6.40 19.48
N GLY A 2 34.50 -5.55 18.45
CA GLY A 2 33.50 -4.53 18.19
C GLY A 2 32.11 -5.13 17.97
N LEU A 3 31.11 -4.52 18.59
CA LEU A 3 29.70 -4.64 18.24
C LEU A 3 29.53 -3.98 16.86
N GLY A 4 29.90 -4.70 15.81
CA GLY A 4 29.80 -4.26 14.43
C GLY A 4 28.61 -4.93 13.75
N ASP A 5 27.74 -4.09 13.20
CA ASP A 5 26.58 -4.39 12.35
C ASP A 5 25.43 -5.17 12.99
N ASP A 6 24.56 -4.36 13.58
CA ASP A 6 23.20 -4.61 14.00
C ASP A 6 22.43 -5.47 12.99
N TYR A 7 22.01 -6.67 13.41
CA TYR A 7 21.16 -7.58 12.63
C TYR A 7 19.75 -7.02 12.52
N GLN A 8 19.55 -5.95 11.73
CA GLN A 8 18.22 -5.48 11.34
C GLN A 8 17.58 -6.49 10.39
N ARG A 9 17.05 -7.58 10.96
CA ARG A 9 16.18 -8.52 10.26
C ARG A 9 14.84 -7.82 10.04
N SER A 10 14.60 -7.45 8.79
CA SER A 10 13.39 -6.74 8.42
C SER A 10 12.39 -7.71 7.79
N VAL A 11 11.12 -7.55 8.12
CA VAL A 11 10.04 -8.33 7.50
C VAL A 11 9.30 -7.41 6.54
N TRP A 12 9.43 -7.69 5.25
CA TRP A 12 8.68 -7.00 4.21
C TRP A 12 7.36 -7.74 3.96
N MET A 13 6.26 -6.99 3.99
CA MET A 13 4.93 -7.56 3.73
C MET A 13 4.20 -6.74 2.68
N THR A 14 3.71 -7.40 1.63
CA THR A 14 2.73 -6.81 0.71
C THR A 14 1.34 -7.32 1.09
N LEU A 15 0.37 -6.41 1.21
CA LEU A 15 -1.01 -6.77 1.57
C LEU A 15 -1.78 -7.38 0.40
N GLY A 16 -1.37 -7.13 -0.85
CA GLY A 16 -2.17 -7.52 -2.01
C GLY A 16 -3.55 -6.84 -2.01
N MET A 17 -4.58 -7.53 -2.51
CA MET A 17 -5.92 -6.93 -2.66
C MET A 17 -6.81 -7.03 -1.41
N THR A 18 -6.60 -8.04 -0.56
CA THR A 18 -7.46 -8.31 0.61
C THR A 18 -6.68 -8.59 1.89
N GLY A 19 -5.35 -8.40 1.86
CA GLY A 19 -4.51 -8.48 3.04
C GLY A 19 -4.86 -7.43 4.06
N ARG A 20 -4.98 -7.84 5.31
CA ARG A 20 -5.33 -6.98 6.45
C ARG A 20 -4.73 -7.52 7.73
N PHE A 21 -4.34 -6.62 8.62
CA PHE A 21 -3.85 -6.95 9.95
C PHE A 21 -4.91 -6.70 11.01
N PHE A 22 -4.90 -7.52 12.06
CA PHE A 22 -5.73 -7.35 13.26
C PHE A 22 -4.88 -7.58 14.49
N VAL A 23 -4.98 -6.69 15.47
CA VAL A 23 -4.32 -6.86 16.77
C VAL A 23 -5.30 -7.47 17.77
N GLU A 24 -4.86 -8.47 18.52
CA GLU A 24 -5.58 -8.98 19.68
C GLU A 24 -5.12 -8.17 20.91
N GLU A 25 -5.97 -7.26 21.38
CA GLU A 25 -5.75 -6.57 22.66
C GLU A 25 -6.12 -7.50 23.83
N GLY A 26 -5.23 -7.59 24.82
CA GLY A 26 -5.21 -8.64 25.83
C GLY A 26 -6.48 -8.73 26.70
N GLY A 27 -7.02 -9.94 26.81
CA GLY A 27 -8.08 -10.26 27.75
C GLY A 27 -8.63 -11.67 27.60
N GLY A 28 -7.84 -12.70 27.89
CA GLY A 28 -8.28 -14.01 28.42
C GLY A 28 -9.47 -14.75 27.79
N GLY A 29 -9.84 -14.46 26.55
CA GLY A 29 -10.97 -15.06 25.86
C GLY A 29 -10.58 -15.39 24.44
N ASP A 30 -11.02 -16.57 23.99
CA ASP A 30 -10.93 -17.15 22.64
C ASP A 30 -10.42 -16.18 21.57
N ALA A 31 -9.31 -16.56 20.90
CA ALA A 31 -8.68 -15.80 19.80
C ALA A 31 -9.74 -15.09 18.96
N PRO A 32 -9.60 -13.79 18.63
CA PRO A 32 -10.65 -13.05 17.95
C PRO A 32 -11.03 -13.84 16.71
N ARG A 33 -12.17 -14.54 16.81
CA ARG A 33 -12.82 -15.13 15.65
C ARG A 33 -12.96 -13.92 14.76
N ALA A 34 -12.22 -13.91 13.66
CA ALA A 34 -12.48 -13.00 12.56
C ALA A 34 -13.98 -13.14 12.34
N ARG A 35 -14.79 -12.23 12.90
CA ARG A 35 -16.24 -12.33 12.72
C ARG A 35 -16.34 -12.17 11.21
N PRO A 36 -16.90 -13.16 10.52
CA PRO A 36 -17.10 -13.03 9.09
C PRO A 36 -18.19 -11.99 8.93
N SER A 37 -17.82 -10.70 8.95
CA SER A 37 -18.69 -9.63 8.52
C SER A 37 -18.58 -9.62 7.00
N ASP A 38 -19.66 -10.09 6.37
CA ASP A 38 -19.95 -10.14 4.95
C ASP A 38 -19.08 -11.05 4.07
N GLY A 39 -19.61 -12.26 3.85
CA GLY A 39 -19.55 -12.91 2.54
C GLY A 39 -18.32 -13.74 2.19
N THR A 40 -17.24 -13.73 2.98
CA THR A 40 -16.05 -14.54 2.66
C THR A 40 -16.17 -15.97 3.21
N LYS A 41 -16.66 -16.89 2.37
CA LYS A 41 -16.38 -18.32 2.53
C LYS A 41 -14.86 -18.55 2.35
N GLY A 42 -14.09 -18.60 3.43
CA GLY A 42 -12.71 -19.11 3.36
C GLY A 42 -11.77 -18.66 4.47
N GLY A 43 -11.30 -19.64 5.24
CA GLY A 43 -9.99 -19.68 5.91
C GLY A 43 -9.75 -18.71 7.07
N GLY A 44 -9.24 -19.24 8.20
CA GLY A 44 -8.69 -18.45 9.30
C GLY A 44 -7.49 -17.57 8.89
N PRO A 45 -6.89 -16.83 9.83
CA PRO A 45 -5.74 -15.97 9.54
C PRO A 45 -4.59 -16.76 8.91
N ARG A 46 -3.94 -16.18 7.89
CA ARG A 46 -2.85 -16.82 7.16
C ARG A 46 -1.55 -16.80 7.94
N TRP A 47 -1.30 -15.69 8.65
CA TRP A 47 -0.14 -15.56 9.51
C TRP A 47 -0.56 -15.05 10.88
N ARG A 48 0.11 -15.56 11.91
CA ARG A 48 0.03 -15.10 13.29
C ARG A 48 1.43 -14.67 13.72
N MET A 49 1.55 -13.44 14.17
CA MET A 49 2.78 -12.84 14.66
C MET A 49 2.61 -12.55 16.13
N ASP A 50 3.58 -13.00 16.91
CA ASP A 50 3.64 -12.79 18.35
C ASP A 50 4.78 -11.79 18.60
N PHE A 51 4.43 -10.56 18.94
CA PHE A 51 5.39 -9.53 19.33
C PHE A 51 5.54 -9.57 20.85
N LEU A 52 6.79 -9.72 21.30
CA LEU A 52 7.14 -9.71 22.71
C LEU A 52 7.88 -8.40 22.99
N ASP A 53 7.35 -7.60 23.91
CA ASP A 53 8.08 -6.46 24.45
C ASP A 53 9.14 -6.98 25.44
N PRO A 54 10.45 -6.80 25.17
CA PRO A 54 11.51 -7.30 26.03
C PRO A 54 11.62 -6.56 27.36
N THR A 55 11.06 -5.35 27.46
CA THR A 55 11.10 -4.50 28.66
C THR A 55 9.89 -4.76 29.56
N THR A 56 8.70 -4.86 29.00
CA THR A 56 7.46 -5.07 29.79
C THR A 56 7.05 -6.54 29.90
N GLY A 57 7.60 -7.43 29.05
CA GLY A 57 7.18 -8.82 28.94
C GLY A 57 5.80 -8.99 28.31
N SER A 58 5.16 -7.90 27.89
CA SER A 58 3.83 -7.90 27.28
C SER A 58 3.90 -8.58 25.93
N LYS A 59 2.88 -9.39 25.64
CA LYS A 59 2.74 -10.10 24.37
C LYS A 59 1.60 -9.50 23.58
N THR A 60 1.92 -8.95 22.42
CA THR A 60 0.94 -8.45 21.45
C THR A 60 0.83 -9.44 20.31
N ARG A 61 -0.39 -9.90 20.00
CA ARG A 61 -0.60 -10.81 18.89
C ARG A 61 -1.24 -10.10 17.72
N VAL A 62 -0.63 -10.24 16.55
CA VAL A 62 -1.10 -9.66 15.29
C VAL A 62 -1.41 -10.77 14.31
N TYR A 63 -2.57 -10.70 13.68
CA TYR A 63 -3.04 -11.66 12.69
C TYR A 63 -3.08 -11.01 11.32
N TYR A 64 -2.52 -11.66 10.31
CA TYR A 64 -2.65 -11.26 8.91
C TYR A 64 -3.64 -12.18 8.20
N HIS A 65 -4.71 -11.61 7.67
CA HIS A 65 -5.72 -12.31 6.88
C HIS A 65 -5.65 -11.83 5.44
N ASP A 66 -5.68 -12.75 4.48
CA ASP A 66 -5.64 -12.45 3.05
C ASP A 66 -6.47 -13.49 2.32
N ALA A 67 -7.72 -13.16 2.04
CA ALA A 67 -8.68 -14.10 1.46
C ALA A 67 -8.34 -14.47 0.00
N ARG A 68 -7.58 -13.63 -0.71
CA ARG A 68 -7.26 -13.84 -2.14
C ARG A 68 -5.82 -14.32 -2.35
N ASN A 69 -5.07 -14.50 -1.27
CA ASN A 69 -3.72 -15.04 -1.26
C ASN A 69 -2.69 -14.25 -2.09
N PHE A 70 -2.92 -12.97 -2.34
CA PHE A 70 -2.02 -12.14 -3.17
C PHE A 70 -0.94 -11.41 -2.39
N GLY A 71 -1.06 -11.32 -1.07
CA GLY A 71 -0.03 -10.73 -0.24
C GLY A 71 1.16 -11.67 -0.02
N THR A 72 2.34 -11.08 0.10
CA THR A 72 3.61 -11.80 0.27
C THR A 72 4.30 -11.37 1.55
N VAL A 73 5.00 -12.31 2.18
CA VAL A 73 5.87 -12.05 3.34
C VAL A 73 7.28 -12.45 2.93
N ARG A 74 8.23 -11.53 3.07
CA ARG A 74 9.66 -11.76 2.78
C ARG A 74 10.48 -11.34 3.97
N PHE A 75 11.45 -12.16 4.32
CA PHE A 75 12.42 -11.86 5.37
C PHE A 75 13.69 -11.36 4.70
N SER A 76 14.08 -10.12 5.00
CA SER A 76 15.38 -9.57 4.60
C SER A 76 16.35 -9.82 5.74
N LEU A 77 17.40 -10.59 5.47
CA LEU A 77 18.34 -11.06 6.49
C LEU A 77 19.55 -10.13 6.64
N SER A 78 19.74 -9.20 5.71
CA SER A 78 20.73 -8.14 5.77
C SER A 78 20.12 -6.78 5.45
N LYS A 79 20.74 -5.72 5.98
CA LYS A 79 20.42 -4.34 5.62
C LYS A 79 20.58 -4.09 4.11
N SER A 80 21.60 -4.66 3.49
CA SER A 80 21.85 -4.52 2.04
C SER A 80 20.73 -5.09 1.16
N GLU A 81 20.07 -6.18 1.59
CA GLU A 81 18.93 -6.77 0.87
C GLU A 81 17.69 -5.88 0.97
N LEU A 82 17.47 -5.25 2.14
CA LEU A 82 16.41 -4.26 2.33
C LEU A 82 16.67 -3.01 1.48
N ASP A 83 17.88 -2.45 1.57
CA ASP A 83 18.27 -1.23 0.85
C ASP A 83 18.12 -1.45 -0.67
N SER A 84 18.63 -2.56 -1.20
CA SER A 84 18.46 -2.92 -2.62
C SER A 84 17.00 -3.00 -3.05
N LYS A 85 16.10 -3.41 -2.13
CA LYS A 85 14.67 -3.49 -2.41
C LYS A 85 13.99 -2.12 -2.37
N LEU A 86 14.36 -1.27 -1.41
CA LEU A 86 13.87 0.10 -1.32
C LEU A 86 14.35 0.93 -2.52
N ASP A 87 15.60 0.76 -2.93
CA ASP A 87 16.19 1.40 -4.12
C ASP A 87 15.50 0.98 -5.42
N SER A 88 14.84 -0.18 -5.45
CA SER A 88 14.07 -0.65 -6.62
C SER A 88 12.73 0.06 -6.78
N LEU A 89 12.25 0.77 -5.76
CA LEU A 89 10.98 1.47 -5.79
C LEU A 89 11.12 2.84 -6.47
N GLY A 90 10.05 3.24 -7.14
CA GLY A 90 9.90 4.60 -7.64
C GLY A 90 9.66 5.58 -6.49
N PRO A 91 9.67 6.90 -6.77
CA PRO A 91 9.23 7.92 -5.83
C PRO A 91 7.84 7.60 -5.27
N ASP A 92 7.68 7.76 -3.96
CA ASP A 92 6.38 7.61 -3.28
C ASP A 92 5.59 8.92 -3.43
N MET A 93 4.34 8.83 -3.91
CA MET A 93 3.48 9.99 -4.10
C MET A 93 3.15 10.77 -2.81
N LEU A 94 3.31 10.14 -1.64
CA LEU A 94 3.12 10.80 -0.34
C LEU A 94 4.39 11.49 0.16
N GLU A 95 5.56 11.14 -0.36
CA GLU A 95 6.84 11.70 0.08
C GLU A 95 7.02 13.14 -0.43
N ASP A 96 7.47 14.03 0.46
CA ASP A 96 7.66 15.45 0.10
C ASP A 96 8.73 15.65 -0.99
N GLY A 97 9.71 14.72 -1.10
CA GLY A 97 10.74 14.72 -2.13
C GLY A 97 10.28 14.28 -3.54
N THR A 98 9.02 13.87 -3.68
CA THR A 98 8.42 13.53 -4.97
C THR A 98 7.91 14.81 -5.63
N THR A 99 8.62 15.29 -6.66
CA THR A 99 8.29 16.52 -7.40
C THR A 99 7.66 16.23 -8.75
N GLU A 100 6.87 17.20 -9.25
CA GLU A 100 6.24 17.15 -10.57
C GLU A 100 7.29 16.93 -11.67
N ASP A 101 8.39 17.68 -11.63
CA ASP A 101 9.48 17.56 -12.60
C ASP A 101 10.07 16.15 -12.68
N ARG A 102 10.31 15.50 -11.53
CA ARG A 102 10.85 14.13 -11.49
C ARG A 102 9.85 13.11 -12.03
N PHE A 103 8.56 13.32 -11.77
CA PHE A 103 7.50 12.49 -12.32
C PHE A 103 7.41 12.63 -13.84
N LEU A 104 7.38 13.86 -14.35
CA LEU A 104 7.36 14.17 -15.78
C LEU A 104 8.60 13.65 -16.50
N GLU A 105 9.79 13.81 -15.91
CA GLU A 105 11.05 13.26 -16.45
C GLU A 105 11.00 11.73 -16.56
N ARG A 106 10.48 11.04 -15.54
CA ARG A 106 10.31 9.58 -15.54
C ARG A 106 9.29 9.12 -16.57
N MET A 107 8.21 9.87 -16.73
CA MET A 107 7.20 9.62 -17.75
C MET A 107 7.79 9.79 -19.16
N GLY A 108 8.54 10.88 -19.40
CA GLY A 108 9.21 11.16 -20.67
C GLY A 108 10.33 10.17 -21.03
N ARG A 109 10.99 9.56 -20.05
CA ARG A 109 11.95 8.45 -20.26
C ARG A 109 11.29 7.10 -20.54
N THR A 110 9.98 7.00 -20.35
CA THR A 110 9.22 5.77 -20.62
C THR A 110 8.75 5.79 -22.07
N ARG A 111 8.69 4.62 -22.73
CA ARG A 111 8.26 4.52 -24.13
C ARG A 111 6.90 5.18 -24.30
N SER A 112 6.76 6.08 -25.26
CA SER A 112 5.52 6.82 -25.52
C SER A 112 4.30 5.93 -25.77
N THR A 113 4.50 4.76 -26.37
CA THR A 113 3.44 3.76 -26.61
C THR A 113 3.00 2.99 -25.36
N THR A 114 3.63 3.23 -24.21
CA THR A 114 3.23 2.61 -22.95
C THR A 114 1.88 3.17 -22.51
N ASN A 115 0.95 2.29 -22.13
CA ASN A 115 -0.33 2.71 -21.58
C ASN A 115 -0.16 3.42 -20.22
N VAL A 116 -0.97 4.45 -19.95
CA VAL A 116 -0.90 5.27 -18.73
C VAL A 116 -1.12 4.45 -17.46
N CYS A 117 -2.11 3.53 -17.45
CA CYS A 117 -2.34 2.65 -16.30
C CYS A 117 -1.14 1.75 -16.02
N ARG A 118 -0.49 1.24 -17.08
CA ARG A 118 0.71 0.40 -16.93
C ARG A 118 1.87 1.18 -16.29
N PHE A 119 2.08 2.43 -16.69
CA PHE A 119 3.11 3.28 -16.09
C PHE A 119 2.85 3.53 -14.60
N LEU A 120 1.60 3.90 -14.26
CA LEU A 120 1.21 4.24 -12.89
C LEU A 120 1.17 3.03 -11.95
N MET A 121 0.88 1.83 -12.46
CA MET A 121 0.88 0.60 -11.65
C MET A 121 2.30 0.01 -11.44
N ASP A 122 3.29 0.49 -12.18
CA ASP A 122 4.67 0.04 -12.04
C ASP A 122 5.32 0.70 -10.81
N GLN A 123 5.43 -0.08 -9.73
CA GLN A 123 6.00 0.37 -8.45
C GLN A 123 7.48 0.80 -8.54
N SER A 124 8.20 0.51 -9.64
CA SER A 124 9.55 1.03 -9.90
C SER A 124 9.54 2.44 -10.52
N LYS A 125 8.41 2.82 -11.12
CA LYS A 125 8.18 4.14 -11.72
C LYS A 125 7.56 5.10 -10.73
N VAL A 126 6.51 4.65 -10.05
CA VAL A 126 5.75 5.40 -9.06
C VAL A 126 5.29 4.44 -7.98
N ALA A 127 5.74 4.66 -6.75
CA ALA A 127 5.33 3.85 -5.61
C ALA A 127 4.06 4.41 -4.97
N GLY A 128 3.25 3.54 -4.37
CA GLY A 128 2.07 3.94 -3.61
C GLY A 128 0.80 4.13 -4.44
N VAL A 129 0.88 4.17 -5.77
CA VAL A 129 -0.30 4.18 -6.64
C VAL A 129 -0.86 2.76 -6.78
N GLY A 130 -2.03 2.54 -6.19
CA GLY A 130 -2.84 1.34 -6.38
C GLY A 130 -4.08 1.62 -7.23
N ASN A 131 -4.87 0.59 -7.54
CA ASN A 131 -6.04 0.68 -8.43
C ASN A 131 -7.03 1.81 -8.09
N TYR A 132 -7.22 2.10 -6.79
CA TYR A 132 -8.11 3.20 -6.38
C TYR A 132 -7.54 4.57 -6.76
N ILE A 133 -6.30 4.85 -6.34
CA ILE A 133 -5.62 6.12 -6.63
C ILE A 133 -5.47 6.30 -8.13
N LEU A 134 -5.16 5.22 -8.84
CA LEU A 134 -5.13 5.19 -10.31
C LEU A 134 -6.47 5.63 -10.91
N ALA A 135 -7.56 4.96 -10.55
CA ALA A 135 -8.87 5.20 -11.14
C ALA A 135 -9.37 6.62 -10.84
N GLU A 136 -9.25 7.06 -9.59
CA GLU A 136 -9.68 8.39 -9.15
C GLU A 136 -8.79 9.48 -9.76
N GLY A 137 -7.46 9.29 -9.79
CA GLY A 137 -6.52 10.24 -10.38
C GLY A 137 -6.73 10.43 -11.88
N LEU A 138 -6.94 9.33 -12.64
CA LEU A 138 -7.25 9.41 -14.07
C LEU A 138 -8.60 10.06 -14.32
N TYR A 139 -9.61 9.74 -13.50
CA TYR A 139 -10.94 10.34 -13.61
C TYR A 139 -10.90 11.86 -13.40
N ARG A 140 -10.23 12.32 -12.33
CA ARG A 140 -10.08 13.75 -12.02
C ARG A 140 -9.24 14.49 -13.05
N ALA A 141 -8.21 13.84 -13.59
CA ALA A 141 -7.39 14.39 -14.67
C ALA A 141 -8.07 14.34 -16.05
N GLY A 142 -9.25 13.70 -16.18
CA GLY A 142 -9.95 13.56 -17.45
C GLY A 142 -9.21 12.71 -18.49
N ILE A 143 -8.41 11.73 -18.05
CA ILE A 143 -7.56 10.91 -18.93
C ILE A 143 -8.20 9.54 -19.17
N ASP A 144 -8.25 9.13 -20.45
CA ASP A 144 -8.69 7.78 -20.82
C ASP A 144 -7.71 6.74 -20.26
N PRO A 145 -8.17 5.75 -19.47
CA PRO A 145 -7.31 4.67 -18.97
C PRO A 145 -6.64 3.84 -20.07
N PHE A 146 -7.13 3.87 -21.31
CA PHE A 146 -6.54 3.20 -22.46
C PHE A 146 -5.50 4.05 -23.19
N ALA A 147 -5.39 5.34 -22.89
CA ALA A 147 -4.40 6.23 -23.50
C ALA A 147 -2.96 5.78 -23.25
N SER A 148 -2.11 6.02 -24.24
CA SER A 148 -0.66 5.90 -24.14
C SER A 148 -0.03 7.21 -23.63
N LEU A 149 1.16 7.12 -23.05
CA LEU A 149 1.88 8.30 -22.52
C LEU A 149 2.16 9.35 -23.61
N GLY A 150 2.30 8.93 -24.86
CA GLY A 150 2.52 9.81 -26.01
C GLY A 150 1.27 10.59 -26.44
N GLU A 151 0.08 10.16 -26.04
CA GLU A 151 -1.18 10.84 -26.32
C GLU A 151 -1.50 11.94 -25.30
N LEU A 152 -0.80 11.94 -24.16
CA LEU A 152 -0.95 12.96 -23.12
C LEU A 152 -0.09 14.19 -23.45
N ASP A 153 -0.73 15.36 -23.46
CA ASP A 153 -0.02 16.64 -23.50
C ASP A 153 0.60 16.99 -22.13
N ASP A 154 1.45 18.01 -22.10
CA ASP A 154 2.19 18.36 -20.89
C ASP A 154 1.28 18.89 -19.77
N ASP A 155 0.16 19.53 -20.11
CA ASP A 155 -0.83 20.01 -19.14
C ASP A 155 -1.57 18.84 -18.49
N GLN A 156 -1.97 17.84 -19.29
CA GLN A 156 -2.58 16.60 -18.82
C GLN A 156 -1.64 15.82 -17.91
N ARG A 157 -0.35 15.71 -18.27
CA ARG A 157 0.64 15.03 -17.43
C ARG A 157 0.86 15.74 -16.09
N SER A 158 0.90 17.07 -16.12
CA SER A 158 1.04 17.92 -14.93
C SER A 158 -0.17 17.82 -14.02
N LEU A 159 -1.38 17.88 -14.60
CA LEU A 159 -2.63 17.69 -13.86
C LEU A 159 -2.71 16.30 -13.24
N LEU A 160 -2.37 15.25 -14.00
CA LEU A 160 -2.35 13.88 -13.51
C LEU A 160 -1.46 13.72 -12.27
N PHE A 161 -0.27 14.32 -12.26
CA PHE A 161 0.61 14.29 -11.09
C PHE A 161 -0.07 14.88 -9.84
N ARG A 162 -0.68 16.06 -9.99
CA ARG A 162 -1.34 16.77 -8.88
C ARG A 162 -2.52 15.98 -8.35
N GLU A 163 -3.39 15.51 -9.23
CA GLU A 163 -4.57 14.72 -8.85
C GLU A 163 -4.19 13.40 -8.16
N LEU A 164 -3.16 12.69 -8.66
CA LEU A 164 -2.68 11.48 -7.99
C LEU A 164 -2.17 11.77 -6.58
N ARG A 165 -1.42 12.87 -6.40
CA ARG A 165 -0.90 13.28 -5.09
C ARG A 165 -2.03 13.66 -4.14
N ASP A 166 -3.01 14.41 -4.62
CA ASP A 166 -4.15 14.87 -3.83
C ASP A 166 -5.04 13.70 -3.41
N VAL A 167 -5.31 12.76 -4.31
CA VAL A 167 -6.05 11.53 -4.00
C VAL A 167 -5.28 10.66 -2.99
N ALA A 168 -3.96 10.51 -3.17
CA ALA A 168 -3.13 9.75 -2.25
C ALA A 168 -3.15 10.37 -0.84
N ARG A 169 -2.96 11.70 -0.73
CA ARG A 169 -2.99 12.43 0.55
C ARG A 169 -4.37 12.38 1.20
N SER A 170 -5.43 12.63 0.44
CA SER A 170 -6.81 12.54 0.94
C SER A 170 -7.13 11.13 1.46
N SER A 171 -6.66 10.10 0.75
CA SER A 171 -6.82 8.70 1.17
C SER A 171 -6.05 8.40 2.44
N TYR A 172 -4.85 8.97 2.60
CA TYR A 172 -4.03 8.83 3.80
C TYR A 172 -4.66 9.52 5.02
N GLU A 173 -5.08 10.78 4.86
CA GLU A 173 -5.72 11.57 5.93
C GLU A 173 -7.05 10.95 6.40
N ALA A 174 -7.82 10.37 5.47
CA ALA A 174 -9.07 9.68 5.78
C ALA A 174 -8.87 8.27 6.40
N LYS A 175 -7.62 7.86 6.68
CA LYS A 175 -7.25 6.51 7.15
C LYS A 175 -7.75 5.40 6.21
N GLY A 176 -7.73 5.63 4.89
CA GLY A 176 -8.10 4.68 3.84
C GLY A 176 -9.61 4.63 3.52
N LEU A 177 -9.96 4.05 2.36
CA LEU A 177 -11.36 3.81 1.99
C LEU A 177 -11.87 2.50 2.57
N THR A 178 -12.93 2.58 3.36
CA THR A 178 -13.85 1.46 3.55
C THR A 178 -15.06 1.69 2.65
N ARG A 179 -15.06 1.06 1.46
CA ARG A 179 -16.18 1.12 0.51
C ARG A 179 -17.50 0.76 1.21
N ARG A 180 -18.54 1.58 1.01
CA ARG A 180 -19.88 1.46 1.63
C ARG A 180 -20.56 0.10 1.37
N ASP A 181 -20.17 -0.60 0.31
CA ASP A 181 -20.73 -1.90 -0.10
C ASP A 181 -19.90 -3.12 0.34
N GLY A 182 -19.17 -3.03 1.46
CA GLY A 182 -18.42 -4.18 2.00
C GLY A 182 -16.95 -4.22 1.61
N GLY A 183 -16.28 -3.06 1.59
CA GLY A 183 -14.82 -3.01 1.49
C GLY A 183 -14.13 -3.77 2.64
N THR A 184 -13.08 -4.55 2.32
CA THR A 184 -12.36 -5.40 3.29
C THR A 184 -11.35 -4.64 4.16
N TYR A 185 -11.08 -3.37 3.85
CA TYR A 185 -10.12 -2.55 4.59
C TYR A 185 -10.69 -2.11 5.93
N ARG A 186 -9.97 -2.47 6.98
CA ARG A 186 -10.12 -2.00 8.36
C ARG A 186 -8.72 -1.66 8.85
N ASP A 187 -8.62 -0.64 9.70
CA ASP A 187 -7.35 -0.34 10.36
C ASP A 187 -6.95 -1.49 11.32
N ALA A 188 -5.76 -1.40 11.89
CA ALA A 188 -5.23 -2.40 12.82
C ALA A 188 -6.12 -2.59 14.08
N ASP A 189 -6.94 -1.59 14.40
CA ASP A 189 -7.88 -1.56 15.52
C ASP A 189 -9.30 -2.03 15.11
N GLY A 190 -9.51 -2.43 13.85
CA GLY A 190 -10.78 -2.90 13.32
C GLY A 190 -11.79 -1.81 12.95
N ARG A 191 -11.42 -0.52 13.01
CA ARG A 191 -12.27 0.61 12.62
C ARG A 191 -12.36 0.70 11.09
N LYS A 192 -13.51 1.21 10.63
CA LYS A 192 -13.76 1.49 9.21
C LYS A 192 -13.19 2.87 8.89
N GLY A 193 -12.55 3.04 7.73
CA GLY A 193 -12.23 4.35 7.18
C GLY A 193 -13.51 5.11 6.82
N GLU A 194 -13.52 6.43 7.02
CA GLU A 194 -14.70 7.28 6.91
C GLU A 194 -14.84 7.98 5.55
N PHE A 195 -14.00 7.64 4.57
CA PHE A 195 -14.09 8.26 3.24
C PHE A 195 -15.40 7.89 2.53
N GLY A 196 -16.33 8.83 2.50
CA GLY A 196 -17.57 8.78 1.73
C GLY A 196 -17.47 9.70 0.52
N PHE A 197 -17.90 9.20 -0.64
CA PHE A 197 -18.04 9.99 -1.86
C PHE A 197 -18.87 11.26 -1.58
N GLN A 198 -18.41 12.41 -2.09
CA GLN A 198 -19.28 13.52 -2.46
C GLN A 198 -19.85 13.27 -3.85
#